data_AF-A0A157Z193-F1
#
_entry.id   AF-A0A157Z193-F1
#
_cell.length_a   1.000
_cell.length_b   1.000
_cell.length_c   1.000
_cell.angle_alpha   90.00
_cell.angle_beta   90.00
_cell.angle_gamma   90.00
#
_symmetry.space_group_name_H-M   'P 1'
#
loop_
_entity.id
_entity.type
_entity.pdbx_description
1 polymer ?
#
loop_
_entity_poly.entity_id
_entity_poly.type
_entity_poly.pdbx_seq_one_letter_code
_entity_poly.pdbx_strand_id
1 'polypeptide(L)'
;MSLRDVDVIDYIGVNFLFQRVYVGLFDELDWSDEREHRALLSKKIDRYVRYIRSGKLLLSYPHVRGYEIVFEYVSMRPMTPSGLAYWKSRERMLAEAGYEAHIRGVDVRHSLGIAVEQPEQVETEPVEPAEPPALEASPAENRPVNVADIAYLPPSKPASRKAHALPAVKRLSIRPAAG
;
A
#
# COMPACT_ATOMS: atom_id res chain seq x y z
N MET A 1 -14.85 5.77 10.29
CA MET A 1 -13.86 6.86 10.17
C MET A 1 -13.61 7.02 8.70
N SER A 2 -13.80 8.24 8.20
CA SER A 2 -13.83 8.55 6.76
C SER A 2 -12.48 9.09 6.29
N LEU A 3 -12.22 9.10 4.99
CA LEU A 3 -11.09 9.82 4.42
C LEU A 3 -11.13 11.33 4.76
N ARG A 4 -12.33 11.87 5.02
CA ARG A 4 -12.53 13.27 5.43
C ARG A 4 -12.06 13.59 6.84
N ASP A 5 -11.95 12.58 7.73
CA ASP A 5 -11.50 12.74 9.11
C ASP A 5 -9.96 12.84 9.20
N VAL A 6 -9.38 13.84 8.52
CA VAL A 6 -7.92 13.92 8.28
C VAL A 6 -7.06 14.03 9.54
N ASP A 7 -7.62 14.45 10.67
CA ASP A 7 -6.87 14.69 11.91
C ASP A 7 -6.80 13.47 12.85
N VAL A 8 -7.54 12.41 12.52
CA VAL A 8 -7.69 11.22 13.36
C VAL A 8 -7.00 10.01 12.71
N ILE A 9 -6.34 9.20 13.55
CA ILE A 9 -5.76 7.91 13.13
C ILE A 9 -6.87 6.87 13.15
N ASP A 10 -7.14 6.22 12.02
CA ASP A 10 -8.28 5.32 11.93
C ASP A 10 -8.07 4.01 12.70
N TYR A 11 -6.91 3.39 12.49
CA TYR A 11 -6.63 2.06 13.03
C TYR A 11 -5.13 1.83 13.23
N ILE A 12 -4.80 1.21 14.36
CA ILE A 12 -3.47 0.66 14.63
C ILE A 12 -3.62 -0.82 14.95
N GLY A 13 -3.02 -1.67 14.11
CA GLY A 13 -2.93 -3.11 14.31
C GLY A 13 -1.52 -3.51 14.69
N VAL A 14 -1.36 -4.43 15.65
CA VAL A 14 -0.04 -4.95 16.04
C VAL A 14 0.00 -6.44 15.77
N ASN A 15 0.99 -6.86 14.98
CA ASN A 15 1.30 -8.26 14.77
C ASN A 15 2.65 -8.59 15.41
N PHE A 16 2.58 -9.22 16.58
CA PHE A 16 3.76 -9.61 17.36
C PHE A 16 4.59 -10.71 16.70
N LEU A 17 3.96 -11.61 15.95
CA LEU A 17 4.64 -12.75 15.32
C LEU A 17 5.60 -12.30 14.21
N PHE A 18 5.17 -11.32 13.40
CA PHE A 18 5.97 -10.77 12.32
C PHE A 18 6.66 -9.45 12.68
N GLN A 19 6.53 -9.00 13.93
CA GLN A 19 7.06 -7.72 14.41
C GLN A 19 6.65 -6.55 13.50
N ARG A 20 5.34 -6.46 13.23
CA ARG A 20 4.75 -5.45 12.33
C ARG A 20 3.67 -4.63 13.03
N VAL A 21 3.64 -3.34 12.72
CA VAL A 21 2.57 -2.41 13.09
C VAL A 21 1.88 -1.97 11.81
N TYR A 22 0.59 -2.23 11.72
CA TYR A 22 -0.26 -1.79 10.63
C TYR A 22 -0.94 -0.47 11.00
N VAL A 23 -0.79 0.54 10.16
CA VAL A 23 -1.49 1.82 10.28
C VAL A 23 -2.54 1.86 9.18
N GLY A 24 -3.80 1.67 9.56
CA GLY A 24 -4.92 1.56 8.63
C GLY A 24 -5.46 2.92 8.22
N LEU A 25 -5.68 3.10 6.91
CA LEU A 25 -6.28 4.28 6.31
C LEU A 25 -7.52 3.85 5.53
N PHE A 26 -8.69 4.16 6.07
CA PHE A 26 -9.97 3.82 5.44
C PHE A 26 -10.43 4.92 4.50
N ASP A 27 -10.95 4.47 3.37
CA ASP A 27 -11.48 5.33 2.33
C ASP A 27 -12.77 4.78 1.74
N GLU A 28 -13.83 5.54 1.98
CA GLU A 28 -15.20 5.25 1.57
C GLU A 28 -15.60 6.04 0.30
N LEU A 29 -14.75 6.94 -0.20
CA LEU A 29 -15.10 7.82 -1.31
C LEU A 29 -14.96 7.10 -2.66
N ASP A 30 -15.77 7.49 -3.64
CA ASP A 30 -15.90 6.81 -4.93
C ASP A 30 -15.04 7.39 -6.06
N TRP A 31 -14.05 8.23 -5.73
CA TRP A 31 -13.14 8.87 -6.69
C TRP A 31 -13.79 9.77 -7.75
N SER A 32 -15.06 10.16 -7.58
CA SER A 32 -15.77 11.06 -8.51
C SER A 32 -15.13 12.45 -8.62
N ASP A 33 -14.76 13.07 -7.50
CA ASP A 33 -13.87 14.25 -7.48
C ASP A 33 -12.44 13.82 -7.14
N GLU A 34 -11.67 13.43 -8.16
CA GLU A 34 -10.29 12.99 -7.96
C GLU A 34 -9.40 14.08 -7.35
N ARG A 35 -9.68 15.37 -7.58
CA ARG A 35 -8.84 16.46 -7.08
C ARG A 35 -8.98 16.58 -5.58
N GLU A 36 -10.22 16.62 -5.10
CA GLU A 36 -10.52 16.63 -3.67
C GLU A 36 -10.00 15.35 -3.00
N HIS A 37 -10.24 14.20 -3.62
CA HIS A 37 -9.82 12.90 -3.10
C HIS A 37 -8.31 12.83 -2.88
N ARG A 38 -7.52 13.23 -3.89
CA ARG A 38 -6.05 13.29 -3.77
C ARG A 38 -5.60 14.22 -2.65
N ALA A 39 -6.24 15.39 -2.52
CA ALA A 39 -5.90 16.35 -1.48
C ALA A 39 -6.19 15.79 -0.08
N LEU A 40 -7.32 15.13 0.13
CA LEU A 40 -7.69 14.48 1.39
C LEU A 40 -6.72 13.34 1.72
N LEU A 41 -6.44 12.46 0.76
CA LEU A 41 -5.53 11.34 0.95
C LEU A 41 -4.10 11.82 1.28
N SER A 42 -3.61 12.85 0.61
CA SER A 42 -2.31 13.46 0.96
C SER A 42 -2.29 13.98 2.40
N LYS A 43 -3.30 14.77 2.79
CA LYS A 43 -3.40 15.31 4.16
C LYS A 43 -3.41 14.20 5.21
N LYS A 44 -4.14 13.11 4.94
CA LYS A 44 -4.26 11.99 5.87
C LYS A 44 -2.94 11.20 5.98
N ILE A 45 -2.27 10.93 4.86
CA ILE A 45 -0.93 10.31 4.87
C ILE A 45 0.07 11.19 5.63
N ASP A 46 0.11 12.49 5.36
CA ASP A 46 1.00 13.43 6.04
C ASP A 46 0.75 13.46 7.55
N ARG A 47 -0.53 13.42 7.97
CA ARG A 47 -0.91 13.33 9.37
C ARG A 47 -0.38 12.06 10.02
N TYR A 48 -0.52 10.92 9.35
CA TYR A 48 -0.09 9.63 9.87
C TYR A 48 1.43 9.57 9.99
N VAL A 49 2.16 10.01 8.95
CA VAL A 49 3.61 10.13 8.98
C VAL A 49 4.04 11.04 10.13
N ARG A 50 3.38 12.20 10.33
CA ARG A 50 3.68 13.10 11.45
C ARG A 50 3.40 12.43 12.80
N TYR A 51 2.29 11.71 12.95
CA TYR A 51 1.97 10.97 14.17
C TYR A 51 3.08 9.98 14.53
N ILE A 52 3.55 9.20 13.54
CA ILE A 52 4.61 8.21 13.72
C ILE A 52 5.94 8.90 14.05
N ARG A 53 6.36 9.88 13.23
CA ARG A 53 7.64 10.60 13.41
C ARG A 53 7.70 11.40 14.70
N SER A 54 6.56 11.87 15.21
CA SER A 54 6.49 12.56 16.51
C SER A 54 6.70 11.63 17.71
N GLY A 55 6.78 10.31 17.48
CA GLY A 55 6.93 9.31 18.55
C GLY A 55 5.62 9.00 19.28
N LYS A 56 4.50 9.65 18.95
CA LYS A 56 3.19 9.39 19.56
C LYS A 56 2.77 7.92 19.47
N LEU A 57 3.09 7.26 18.36
CA LEU A 57 2.87 5.82 18.22
C LEU A 57 3.56 5.03 19.35
N LEU A 58 4.84 5.33 19.63
CA LEU A 58 5.61 4.62 20.67
C LEU A 58 5.22 5.02 22.09
N LEU A 59 4.67 6.22 22.28
CA LEU A 59 4.10 6.62 23.57
C LEU A 59 2.85 5.79 23.88
N SER A 60 1.97 5.61 22.89
CA SER A 60 0.76 4.81 23.03
C SER A 60 1.03 3.30 23.03
N TYR A 61 2.04 2.85 22.28
CA TYR A 61 2.40 1.44 22.09
C TYR A 61 3.91 1.22 22.32
N PRO A 62 4.42 1.26 23.56
CA PRO A 62 5.86 1.21 23.81
C PRO A 62 6.51 -0.13 23.46
N HIS A 63 5.74 -1.22 23.45
CA HIS A 63 6.22 -2.58 23.19
C HIS A 63 6.49 -2.86 21.69
N VAL A 64 6.03 -2.01 20.78
CA VAL A 64 6.25 -2.19 19.32
C VAL A 64 7.53 -1.51 18.83
N ARG A 65 8.40 -1.07 19.75
CA ARG A 65 9.67 -0.45 19.38
C ARG A 65 10.50 -1.43 18.53
N GLY A 66 10.97 -0.94 17.39
CA GLY A 66 11.74 -1.73 16.42
C GLY A 66 10.90 -2.57 15.47
N TYR A 67 9.56 -2.55 15.58
CA TYR A 67 8.69 -3.23 14.63
C TYR A 67 8.66 -2.47 13.31
N GLU A 68 8.50 -3.21 12.22
CA GLU A 68 8.28 -2.65 10.89
C GLU A 68 6.90 -1.98 10.84
N ILE A 69 6.83 -0.78 10.26
CA ILE A 69 5.58 -0.03 10.13
C ILE A 69 5.08 -0.18 8.70
N VAL A 70 3.83 -0.64 8.59
CA VAL A 70 3.14 -0.90 7.32
C VAL A 70 1.90 -0.01 7.23
N PHE A 71 1.82 0.82 6.20
CA PHE A 71 0.61 1.58 5.87
C PHE A 71 -0.34 0.69 5.08
N GLU A 72 -1.54 0.49 5.61
CA GLU A 72 -2.59 -0.28 4.94
C GLU A 72 -3.68 0.67 4.46
N TYR A 73 -3.73 0.90 3.15
CA TYR A 73 -4.80 1.68 2.54
C TYR A 73 -5.96 0.79 2.12
N VAL A 74 -7.14 1.04 2.70
CA VAL A 74 -8.35 0.25 2.48
C VAL A 74 -9.33 1.08 1.66
N SER A 75 -9.41 0.78 0.36
CA SER A 75 -10.35 1.42 -0.56
C SER A 75 -11.64 0.59 -0.61
N MET A 76 -12.74 1.17 -0.15
CA MET A 76 -14.07 0.54 -0.16
C MET A 76 -14.79 0.69 -1.50
N ARG A 77 -14.29 1.59 -2.36
CA ARG A 77 -14.76 1.81 -3.72
C ARG A 77 -13.61 1.55 -4.71
N PRO A 78 -13.90 1.14 -5.96
CA PRO A 78 -12.88 1.04 -6.99
C PRO A 78 -12.21 2.39 -7.23
N MET A 79 -10.89 2.37 -7.39
CA MET A 79 -10.14 3.55 -7.81
C MET A 79 -10.22 3.70 -9.33
N THR A 80 -10.18 4.93 -9.81
CA THR A 80 -9.89 5.20 -11.22
C THR A 80 -8.43 4.84 -11.55
N PRO A 81 -8.06 4.67 -12.84
CA PRO A 81 -6.66 4.46 -13.23
C PRO A 81 -5.73 5.58 -12.72
N SER A 82 -6.22 6.81 -12.74
CA SER A 82 -5.52 8.00 -12.27
C SER A 82 -5.34 7.99 -10.74
N GLY A 83 -6.35 7.54 -10.00
CA GLY A 83 -6.28 7.33 -8.55
C GLY A 83 -5.29 6.24 -8.14
N LEU A 84 -5.26 5.11 -8.88
CA LEU A 84 -4.26 4.06 -8.68
C LEU A 84 -2.84 4.56 -8.92
N ALA A 85 -2.60 5.29 -10.03
CA ALA A 85 -1.31 5.89 -10.31
C ALA A 85 -0.88 6.88 -9.21
N TYR A 86 -1.82 7.65 -8.69
CA TYR A 86 -1.58 8.54 -7.56
C TYR A 86 -1.21 7.76 -6.29
N TRP A 87 -1.94 6.70 -5.93
CA TRP A 87 -1.59 5.85 -4.79
C TRP A 87 -0.18 5.26 -4.95
N LYS A 88 0.18 4.76 -6.14
CA LYS A 88 1.54 4.27 -6.41
C LYS A 88 2.64 5.31 -6.21
N SER A 89 2.35 6.59 -6.45
CA SER A 89 3.28 7.67 -6.09
C SER A 89 3.46 7.81 -4.57
N ARG A 90 2.39 7.65 -3.79
CA ARG A 90 2.42 7.73 -2.33
C ARG A 90 3.10 6.51 -1.70
N GLU A 91 2.85 5.32 -2.25
CA GLU A 91 3.51 4.07 -1.86
C GLU A 91 5.03 4.20 -1.99
N ARG A 92 5.51 4.78 -3.10
CA ARG A 92 6.93 5.06 -3.30
C ARG A 92 7.49 6.07 -2.30
N MET A 93 6.78 7.17 -2.07
CA MET A 93 7.17 8.19 -1.08
C MET A 93 7.26 7.60 0.33
N LEU A 94 6.33 6.72 0.71
CA LEU A 94 6.35 6.02 2.00
C LEU A 94 7.53 5.06 2.10
N ALA A 95 7.82 4.31 1.03
CA ALA A 95 8.97 3.43 0.95
C ALA A 95 10.30 4.18 1.08
N GLU A 96 10.45 5.33 0.42
CA GLU A 96 11.61 6.21 0.55
C GLU A 96 11.77 6.75 1.98
N ALA A 97 10.66 6.95 2.71
CA ALA A 97 10.67 7.32 4.12
C ALA A 97 10.89 6.12 5.08
N GLY A 98 11.09 4.90 4.56
CA GLY A 98 11.37 3.70 5.35
C GLY A 98 10.13 2.94 5.83
N TYR A 99 8.95 3.18 5.24
CA TYR A 99 7.71 2.48 5.57
C TYR A 99 7.31 1.49 4.46
N GLU A 100 6.76 0.34 4.82
CA GLU A 100 6.05 -0.49 3.85
C GLU A 100 4.64 0.11 3.64
N ALA A 101 4.09 -0.01 2.44
CA ALA A 101 2.73 0.43 2.15
C ALA A 101 2.08 -0.53 1.16
N HIS A 102 0.82 -0.90 1.41
CA HIS A 102 0.03 -1.71 0.50
C HIS A 102 -1.40 -1.21 0.43
N ILE A 103 -2.08 -1.55 -0.66
CA ILE A 103 -3.50 -1.29 -0.85
C ILE A 103 -4.29 -2.59 -0.77
N ARG A 104 -5.44 -2.51 -0.09
CA ARG A 104 -6.46 -3.54 -0.06
C ARG A 104 -7.75 -2.97 -0.65
N GLY A 105 -8.11 -3.44 -1.85
CA GLY A 105 -9.45 -3.20 -2.38
C GLY A 105 -10.44 -4.10 -1.66
N VAL A 106 -11.47 -3.52 -1.05
CA VAL A 106 -12.57 -4.28 -0.46
C VAL A 106 -13.85 -3.80 -1.12
N ASP A 107 -14.22 -4.39 -2.26
CA ASP A 107 -15.53 -4.13 -2.85
C ASP A 107 -16.58 -5.01 -2.18
N VAL A 108 -17.20 -4.49 -1.12
CA VAL A 108 -18.27 -5.21 -0.40
C VAL A 108 -19.60 -5.22 -1.15
N ARG A 109 -19.75 -4.49 -2.27
CA ARG A 109 -21.03 -4.43 -3.00
C ARG A 109 -21.43 -5.79 -3.54
N HIS A 110 -20.45 -6.55 -4.03
CA HIS A 110 -20.65 -7.94 -4.42
C HIS A 110 -21.11 -8.83 -3.27
N SER A 111 -20.63 -8.60 -2.04
CA SER A 111 -21.03 -9.33 -0.84
C SER A 111 -22.40 -8.91 -0.30
N LEU A 112 -22.86 -7.69 -0.63
CA LEU A 112 -24.15 -7.13 -0.20
C LEU A 112 -25.26 -7.29 -1.25
N GLY A 113 -25.00 -7.99 -2.36
CA GLY A 113 -25.99 -8.18 -3.44
C GLY A 113 -26.32 -6.90 -4.22
N ILE A 114 -25.47 -5.87 -4.10
CA ILE A 114 -25.64 -4.61 -4.83
C ILE A 114 -25.03 -4.80 -6.23
N ALA A 115 -25.86 -4.66 -7.27
CA ALA A 115 -25.40 -4.70 -8.65
C ALA A 115 -24.42 -3.55 -8.90
N VAL A 116 -23.19 -3.89 -9.29
CA VAL A 116 -22.19 -2.93 -9.77
C VAL A 116 -22.30 -2.91 -11.28
N GLU A 117 -22.83 -1.84 -11.85
CA GLU A 117 -22.68 -1.60 -13.28
C GLU A 117 -21.18 -1.43 -13.55
N GLN A 118 -20.61 -2.37 -14.30
CA GLN A 118 -19.25 -2.24 -14.77
C GLN A 118 -19.24 -1.06 -15.74
N PRO A 119 -18.32 -0.10 -15.62
CA PRO A 119 -18.21 0.96 -16.62
C PRO A 119 -18.03 0.27 -17.98
N GLU A 120 -18.93 0.57 -18.92
CA GLU A 120 -18.83 0.09 -20.28
C GLU A 120 -17.41 0.36 -20.78
N GLN A 121 -16.74 -0.69 -21.24
CA GLN A 121 -15.49 -0.53 -21.96
C GLN A 121 -15.83 0.26 -23.22
N VAL A 122 -15.52 1.55 -23.23
CA VAL A 122 -15.50 2.32 -24.47
C VAL A 122 -14.40 1.70 -25.31
N GLU A 123 -14.77 0.89 -26.30
CA GLU A 123 -13.88 0.46 -27.36
C GLU A 123 -13.37 1.73 -28.05
N THR A 124 -12.20 2.20 -27.63
CA THR A 124 -11.47 3.19 -28.41
C THR A 124 -11.03 2.49 -29.69
N GLU A 125 -11.60 2.90 -30.82
CA GLU A 125 -11.12 2.49 -32.13
C GLU A 125 -9.59 2.63 -32.19
N PRO A 126 -8.85 1.69 -32.79
CA PRO A 126 -7.40 1.78 -32.88
C PRO A 126 -7.03 3.04 -33.67
N VAL A 127 -6.55 4.06 -32.98
CA VAL A 127 -5.87 5.18 -33.63
C VAL A 127 -4.58 4.61 -34.21
N GLU A 128 -4.52 4.56 -35.53
CA GLU A 128 -3.33 4.19 -36.30
C GLU A 128 -2.13 5.01 -35.79
N PRO A 129 -1.04 4.38 -35.33
CA PRO A 129 0.08 5.11 -34.76
C PRO A 129 0.73 5.95 -35.85
N ALA A 130 0.57 7.27 -35.78
CA ALA A 130 1.32 8.21 -36.58
C ALA A 130 2.83 7.95 -36.35
N GLU A 131 3.54 7.67 -37.44
CA GLU A 131 4.99 7.42 -37.40
C GLU A 131 5.70 8.61 -36.74
N PRO A 132 6.48 8.40 -35.66
CA PRO A 132 7.26 9.47 -35.07
C PRO A 132 8.36 9.89 -36.06
N PRO A 133 8.59 11.20 -36.28
CA PRO A 133 9.73 11.63 -37.08
C PRO A 133 11.03 11.19 -36.41
N ALA A 134 11.94 10.64 -37.22
CA ALA A 134 13.25 10.17 -36.77
C ALA A 134 14.03 11.30 -36.09
N LEU A 135 14.25 11.18 -34.78
CA LEU A 135 15.22 12.01 -34.06
C LEU A 135 16.61 11.43 -34.24
N GLU A 136 17.48 12.16 -34.93
CA GLU A 136 18.91 11.86 -34.97
C GLU A 136 19.55 12.00 -33.58
N ALA A 137 20.36 11.02 -33.21
CA ALA A 137 21.11 11.00 -31.98
C ALA A 137 22.28 12.00 -32.03
N SER A 138 22.50 12.73 -30.93
CA SER A 138 23.77 13.40 -30.64
C SER A 138 24.30 12.96 -29.28
N PRO A 139 25.62 12.75 -29.11
CA PRO A 139 26.18 12.08 -27.94
C PRO A 139 26.64 13.03 -26.83
N ALA A 140 26.53 12.51 -25.60
CA ALA A 140 27.33 12.75 -24.38
C ALA A 140 27.37 14.16 -23.76
N GLU A 141 27.10 14.24 -22.45
CA GLU A 141 28.10 14.76 -21.49
C GLU A 141 27.77 14.43 -20.02
N ASN A 142 28.82 14.53 -19.19
CA ASN A 142 29.11 13.81 -17.96
C ASN A 142 28.61 14.45 -16.65
N ARG A 143 28.35 13.55 -15.69
CA ARG A 143 28.73 13.58 -14.24
C ARG A 143 27.82 14.23 -13.17
N PRO A 144 27.96 13.75 -11.90
CA PRO A 144 26.87 13.65 -10.91
C PRO A 144 26.97 14.73 -9.82
N VAL A 145 25.85 14.95 -9.12
CA VAL A 145 25.85 15.69 -7.85
C VAL A 145 25.46 14.75 -6.72
N ASN A 146 26.45 14.48 -5.88
CA ASN A 146 26.35 13.91 -4.55
C ASN A 146 26.03 15.05 -3.57
N VAL A 147 24.97 14.93 -2.78
CA VAL A 147 24.86 15.61 -1.49
C VAL A 147 24.30 14.61 -0.48
N ALA A 148 25.08 14.45 0.59
CA ALA A 148 24.97 13.45 1.62
C ALA A 148 23.90 13.75 2.69
N ASP A 149 23.52 12.67 3.38
CA ASP A 149 23.27 12.57 4.82
C ASP A 149 22.33 13.57 5.50
N ILE A 150 21.15 13.06 5.90
CA ILE A 150 20.71 12.89 7.30
C ILE A 150 19.31 12.23 7.25
N ALA A 151 19.20 10.98 7.70
CA ALA A 151 18.07 10.40 8.46
C ALA A 151 17.95 8.87 8.26
N TYR A 152 18.14 8.15 9.36
CA TYR A 152 17.57 6.83 9.69
C TYR A 152 17.57 5.75 8.59
N LEU A 153 18.56 4.86 8.65
CA LEU A 153 18.53 3.60 7.88
C LEU A 153 17.40 2.69 8.41
N PRO A 154 16.44 2.28 7.57
CA PRO A 154 15.52 1.20 7.94
C PRO A 154 16.30 -0.12 8.13
N PRO A 155 15.82 -1.03 9.01
CA PRO A 155 16.50 -2.29 9.23
C PRO A 155 16.62 -3.08 7.92
N SER A 156 17.80 -3.66 7.69
CA SER A 156 18.11 -4.45 6.49
C SER A 156 17.10 -5.59 6.33
N LYS A 157 16.47 -5.68 5.15
CA LYS A 157 15.57 -6.78 4.79
C LYS A 157 16.26 -8.13 5.07
N PRO A 158 15.63 -9.05 5.82
CA PRO A 158 16.19 -10.39 5.97
C PRO A 158 16.23 -11.06 4.59
N ALA A 159 17.40 -11.55 4.21
CA ALA A 159 17.61 -12.30 2.98
C ALA A 159 16.58 -13.43 2.87
N SER A 160 15.92 -13.52 1.71
CA SER A 160 14.96 -14.57 1.35
C SER A 160 15.49 -15.94 1.77
N ARG A 161 14.98 -16.47 2.89
CA ARG A 161 15.18 -17.88 3.25
C ARG A 161 14.44 -18.70 2.20
N LYS A 162 15.20 -19.39 1.35
CA LYS A 162 14.69 -20.41 0.43
C LYS A 162 13.69 -21.30 1.17
N ALA A 163 12.52 -21.51 0.58
CA ALA A 163 11.49 -22.37 1.13
C ALA A 163 12.06 -23.77 1.40
N HIS A 164 12.22 -24.13 2.68
CA HIS A 164 12.38 -25.53 3.04
C HIS A 164 10.99 -26.17 3.00
N ALA A 165 10.81 -27.12 2.08
CA ALA A 165 9.60 -27.93 1.98
C ALA A 165 9.34 -28.64 3.32
N LEU A 166 8.14 -28.44 3.87
CA LEU A 166 7.69 -29.15 5.06
C LEU A 166 7.54 -30.66 4.75
N PRO A 167 7.98 -31.56 5.63
CA PRO A 167 7.79 -32.99 5.41
C PRO A 167 6.31 -33.38 5.51
N ALA A 168 5.85 -34.21 4.59
CA ALA A 168 4.48 -34.71 4.55
C ALA A 168 4.18 -35.58 5.78
N VAL A 169 3.22 -35.13 6.60
CA VAL A 169 2.71 -35.91 7.73
C VAL A 169 1.86 -37.07 7.20
N LYS A 170 2.34 -38.30 7.37
CA LYS A 170 1.56 -39.51 7.07
C LYS A 170 0.36 -39.59 8.02
N ARG A 171 -0.85 -39.63 7.47
CA ARG A 171 -2.11 -39.83 8.22
C ARG A 171 -2.04 -41.14 9.01
N LEU A 172 -2.19 -41.04 10.33
CA LEU A 172 -2.42 -42.18 11.22
C LEU A 172 -3.84 -42.70 11.00
N SER A 173 -3.95 -43.92 10.48
CA SER A 173 -5.20 -44.65 10.34
C SER A 173 -5.68 -45.12 11.70
N ILE A 174 -6.81 -44.57 12.19
CA ILE A 174 -7.50 -45.08 13.37
C ILE A 174 -8.27 -46.34 12.95
N ARG A 175 -7.94 -47.49 13.54
CA ARG A 175 -8.75 -48.71 13.46
C ARG A 175 -9.94 -48.60 14.41
N PRO A 176 -11.16 -49.01 14.03
CA PRO A 176 -12.25 -49.11 14.99
C PRO A 176 -12.02 -50.32 15.91
N ALA A 177 -12.17 -50.11 17.20
CA ALA A 177 -12.28 -51.17 18.19
C ALA A 177 -13.67 -51.79 18.10
N ALA A 178 -13.72 -53.12 18.02
CA ALA A 178 -14.94 -53.90 18.06
C ALA A 178 -15.56 -53.87 19.46
N GLY A 179 -16.89 -53.75 19.50
CA GLY A 179 -17.77 -53.94 20.65
C GLY A 179 -19.19 -54.07 20.13
#